data_AF-A0A6P0Y4S6-F1
#
_entry.id   AF-A0A6P0Y4S6-F1
#
_cell.length_a   1.000
_cell.length_b   1.000
_cell.length_c   1.000
_cell.angle_alpha   90.00
_cell.angle_beta   90.00
_cell.angle_gamma   90.00
#
_symmetry.space_group_name_H-M   'P 1'
#
loop_
_entity.id
_entity.type
_entity.pdbx_description
1 polymer ?
#
loop_
_entity_poly.entity_id
_entity_poly.type
_entity_poly.pdbx_seq_one_letter_code
_entity_poly.pdbx_strand_id
1 'polypeptide(L)'
;AWSRQLQQQEDRPYLEKAEKLASFGDLSSIQAAIDEASQIGRGRTLYEEAQQKIQKWTQRVQRSQDQPILDNAELLASSGNLEQAILIAQQIKQGRVLYSQASSKIQQWQSQKEAEESLENARQAAALGTADGYAQAINLAQKVPTYSSRQFEASQLINQWGQQILSIAMDEVNRNVPLAIEIASKIPVNSVAYNSAQSQIRIWQTWLTPTPSVEDRTPTPEYQTPTPEAVEYQTIPIPPDQSQQLREENQKTITDERGKPLISAPKFIKNN
;
A
#
# COMPACT_ATOMS: atom_id res chain seq x y z
N ALA A 1 -45.23 31.63 -33.81
CA ALA A 1 -43.91 32.09 -34.28
C ALA A 1 -43.61 33.53 -33.82
N TRP A 2 -44.48 34.49 -34.13
CA TRP A 2 -44.29 35.93 -33.84
C TRP A 2 -43.99 36.29 -32.37
N SER A 3 -44.73 35.73 -31.40
CA SER A 3 -44.52 36.02 -29.96
C SER A 3 -43.13 35.61 -29.43
N ARG A 4 -42.53 34.52 -29.95
CA ARG A 4 -41.17 34.11 -29.55
C ARG A 4 -40.11 35.09 -30.05
N GLN A 5 -40.30 35.62 -31.25
CA GLN A 5 -39.35 36.52 -31.91
C GLN A 5 -39.32 37.90 -31.25
N LEU A 6 -40.48 38.38 -30.79
CA LEU A 6 -40.58 39.61 -29.99
C LEU A 6 -39.87 39.44 -28.63
N GLN A 7 -40.15 38.35 -27.92
CA GLN A 7 -39.47 38.05 -26.65
C GLN A 7 -37.95 37.96 -26.81
N GLN A 8 -37.49 37.33 -27.89
CA GLN A 8 -36.06 37.23 -28.17
C GLN A 8 -35.43 38.61 -28.40
N GLN A 9 -36.12 39.54 -29.07
CA GLN A 9 -35.62 40.90 -29.25
C GLN A 9 -35.60 41.69 -27.93
N GLU A 10 -36.58 41.49 -27.04
CA GLU A 10 -36.65 42.11 -25.72
C GLU A 10 -35.57 41.58 -24.76
N ASP A 11 -35.32 40.28 -24.77
CA ASP A 11 -34.47 39.61 -23.79
C ASP A 11 -32.98 39.64 -24.18
N ARG A 12 -32.67 39.74 -25.49
CA ARG A 12 -31.30 39.69 -26.01
C ARG A 12 -30.36 40.78 -25.45
N PRO A 13 -30.77 42.05 -25.30
CA PRO A 13 -29.91 43.09 -24.71
C PRO A 13 -29.45 42.77 -23.28
N TYR A 14 -30.30 42.14 -22.47
CA TYR A 14 -29.92 41.71 -21.11
C TYR A 14 -28.81 40.65 -21.17
N LEU A 15 -28.95 39.67 -22.06
CA LEU A 15 -27.98 38.60 -22.21
C LEU A 15 -26.63 39.13 -22.74
N GLU A 16 -26.65 40.03 -23.74
CA GLU A 16 -25.43 40.65 -24.29
C GLU A 16 -24.71 41.52 -23.24
N LYS A 17 -25.45 42.28 -22.45
CA LYS A 17 -24.89 43.06 -21.34
C LYS A 17 -24.29 42.15 -20.27
N ALA A 18 -24.97 41.07 -19.91
CA ALA A 18 -24.47 40.08 -18.97
C ALA A 18 -23.15 39.45 -19.47
N GLU A 19 -23.06 39.08 -20.74
CA GLU A 19 -21.84 38.54 -21.34
C GLU A 19 -20.69 39.55 -21.32
N LYS A 20 -20.97 40.81 -21.65
CA LYS A 20 -19.98 41.89 -21.58
C LYS A 20 -19.46 42.06 -20.14
N LEU A 21 -20.34 42.03 -19.14
CA LEU A 21 -19.95 42.07 -17.73
C LEU A 21 -19.07 40.87 -17.37
N ALA A 22 -19.49 39.65 -17.72
CA ALA A 22 -18.72 38.44 -17.44
C ALA A 22 -17.35 38.41 -18.14
N SER A 23 -17.19 39.13 -19.24
CA SER A 23 -15.92 39.22 -19.99
C SER A 23 -14.80 39.93 -19.22
N PHE A 24 -15.13 40.83 -18.28
CA PHE A 24 -14.13 41.50 -17.43
C PHE A 24 -13.45 40.52 -16.47
N GLY A 25 -14.14 39.43 -16.10
CA GLY A 25 -13.55 38.28 -15.42
C GLY A 25 -13.31 38.44 -13.92
N ASP A 26 -13.43 39.65 -13.36
CA ASP A 26 -13.39 39.86 -11.91
C ASP A 26 -14.69 39.39 -11.22
N LEU A 27 -14.60 39.09 -9.93
CA LEU A 27 -15.71 38.56 -9.14
C LEU A 27 -16.95 39.47 -9.16
N SER A 28 -16.75 40.79 -9.09
CA SER A 28 -17.85 41.76 -9.07
C SER A 28 -18.57 41.78 -10.42
N SER A 29 -17.83 41.80 -11.53
CA SER A 29 -18.40 41.80 -12.87
C SER A 29 -19.10 40.49 -13.23
N ILE A 30 -18.57 39.35 -12.76
CA ILE A 30 -19.25 38.06 -12.95
C ILE A 30 -20.54 37.99 -12.13
N GLN A 31 -20.57 38.55 -10.90
CA GLN A 31 -21.80 38.64 -10.13
C GLN A 31 -22.83 39.55 -10.80
N ALA A 32 -22.42 40.72 -11.30
CA ALA A 32 -23.30 41.60 -12.05
C ALA A 32 -23.85 40.94 -13.33
N ALA A 33 -23.05 40.11 -14.00
CA ALA A 33 -23.51 39.32 -15.14
C ALA A 33 -24.61 38.32 -14.77
N ILE A 34 -24.46 37.62 -13.64
CA ILE A 34 -25.48 36.72 -13.10
C ILE A 34 -26.78 37.49 -12.84
N ASP A 35 -26.69 38.63 -12.17
CA ASP A 35 -27.84 39.46 -11.82
C ASP A 35 -28.56 39.97 -13.08
N GLU A 36 -27.82 40.38 -14.11
CA GLU A 36 -28.38 40.84 -15.38
C GLU A 36 -29.06 39.69 -16.17
N ALA A 37 -28.42 38.53 -16.28
CA ALA A 37 -29.02 37.38 -16.98
C ALA A 37 -30.23 36.80 -16.21
N SER A 38 -30.29 36.98 -14.89
CA SER A 38 -31.42 36.52 -14.07
C SER A 38 -32.74 37.25 -14.35
N GLN A 39 -32.67 38.41 -15.02
CA GLN A 39 -33.87 39.17 -15.45
C GLN A 39 -34.69 38.41 -16.49
N ILE A 40 -34.07 37.47 -17.23
CA ILE A 40 -34.77 36.63 -18.20
C ILE A 40 -35.55 35.56 -17.43
N GLY A 41 -36.86 35.79 -17.31
CA GLY A 41 -37.76 34.94 -16.52
C GLY A 41 -38.12 33.60 -17.18
N ARG A 42 -38.65 32.67 -16.37
CA ARG A 42 -39.13 31.35 -16.84
C ARG A 42 -40.18 31.47 -17.94
N GLY A 43 -40.11 30.58 -18.93
CA GLY A 43 -41.04 30.55 -20.07
C GLY A 43 -40.69 31.52 -21.21
N ARG A 44 -39.64 32.32 -21.05
CA ARG A 44 -39.07 33.15 -22.12
C ARG A 44 -38.21 32.32 -23.09
N THR A 45 -38.08 32.81 -24.31
CA THR A 45 -37.33 32.11 -25.37
C THR A 45 -35.84 31.94 -25.04
N LEU A 46 -35.21 32.93 -24.38
CA LEU A 46 -33.78 32.89 -24.02
C LEU A 46 -33.52 32.37 -22.59
N TYR A 47 -34.54 31.88 -21.88
CA TYR A 47 -34.41 31.46 -20.49
C TYR A 47 -33.36 30.35 -20.30
N GLU A 48 -33.42 29.28 -21.10
CA GLU A 48 -32.49 28.16 -20.99
C GLU A 48 -31.04 28.57 -21.22
N GLU A 49 -30.80 29.46 -22.19
CA GLU A 49 -29.48 30.00 -22.45
C GLU A 49 -28.98 30.84 -21.28
N ALA A 50 -29.84 31.72 -20.74
CA ALA A 50 -29.52 32.53 -19.57
C ALA A 50 -29.16 31.66 -18.36
N GLN A 51 -29.95 30.62 -18.07
CA GLN A 51 -29.69 29.69 -16.97
C GLN A 51 -28.35 28.95 -17.12
N GLN A 52 -28.01 28.51 -18.34
CA GLN A 52 -26.71 27.88 -18.59
C GLN A 52 -25.55 28.85 -18.34
N LYS A 53 -25.67 30.12 -18.75
CA LYS A 53 -24.64 31.13 -18.48
C LYS A 53 -24.52 31.43 -16.99
N ILE A 54 -25.65 31.62 -16.31
CA ILE A 54 -25.70 31.82 -14.84
C ILE A 54 -25.03 30.67 -14.12
N GLN A 55 -25.29 29.41 -14.50
CA GLN A 55 -24.66 28.24 -13.89
C GLN A 55 -23.13 28.28 -14.07
N LYS A 56 -22.64 28.57 -15.28
CA LYS A 56 -21.19 28.66 -15.57
C LYS A 56 -20.53 29.79 -14.77
N TRP A 57 -21.15 30.97 -14.71
CA TRP A 57 -20.63 32.11 -13.97
C TRP A 57 -20.65 31.87 -12.47
N THR A 58 -21.71 31.26 -11.94
CA THR A 58 -21.81 30.86 -10.54
C THR A 58 -20.66 29.91 -10.18
N GLN A 59 -20.36 28.92 -11.02
CA GLN A 59 -19.22 28.02 -10.80
C GLN A 59 -17.87 28.76 -10.79
N ARG A 60 -17.68 29.78 -11.66
CA ARG A 60 -16.46 30.61 -11.65
C ARG A 60 -16.32 31.38 -10.34
N VAL A 61 -17.40 32.00 -9.85
CA VAL A 61 -17.41 32.70 -8.57
C VAL A 61 -17.09 31.75 -7.42
N GLN A 62 -17.78 30.60 -7.35
CA GLN A 62 -17.53 29.59 -6.32
C GLN A 62 -16.08 29.13 -6.31
N ARG A 63 -15.53 28.79 -7.49
CA ARG A 63 -14.12 28.39 -7.60
C ARG A 63 -13.18 29.49 -7.11
N SER A 64 -13.39 30.74 -7.54
CA SER A 64 -12.53 31.85 -7.11
C SER A 64 -12.60 32.12 -5.60
N GLN A 65 -13.75 31.87 -4.96
CA GLN A 65 -13.91 32.00 -3.51
C GLN A 65 -13.29 30.83 -2.74
N ASP A 66 -13.43 29.62 -3.25
CA ASP A 66 -13.07 28.39 -2.54
C ASP A 66 -11.62 27.95 -2.83
N GLN A 67 -11.03 28.35 -3.96
CA GLN A 67 -9.68 27.95 -4.35
C GLN A 67 -8.62 28.36 -3.30
N PRO A 68 -8.60 29.60 -2.77
CA PRO A 68 -7.63 29.97 -1.74
C PRO A 68 -7.74 29.14 -0.45
N ILE A 69 -8.94 28.66 -0.12
CA ILE A 69 -9.18 27.78 1.03
C ILE A 69 -8.50 26.44 0.77
N LEU A 70 -8.74 25.86 -0.42
CA LEU A 70 -8.13 24.59 -0.79
C LEU A 70 -6.61 24.68 -0.90
N ASP A 71 -6.10 25.75 -1.53
CA ASP A 71 -4.65 25.99 -1.67
C ASP A 71 -3.97 26.10 -0.30
N ASN A 72 -4.58 26.84 0.64
CA ASN A 72 -4.08 26.94 2.02
C ASN A 72 -4.10 25.59 2.74
N ALA A 73 -5.17 24.81 2.58
CA ALA A 73 -5.25 23.46 3.13
C ALA A 73 -4.14 22.54 2.58
N GLU A 74 -3.88 22.59 1.27
CA GLU A 74 -2.79 21.82 0.67
C GLU A 74 -1.41 22.25 1.17
N LEU A 75 -1.19 23.54 1.38
CA LEU A 75 0.05 24.09 1.93
C LEU A 75 0.27 23.57 3.37
N LEU A 76 -0.76 23.63 4.22
CA LEU A 76 -0.74 23.04 5.56
C LEU A 76 -0.43 21.55 5.53
N ALA A 77 -1.08 20.77 4.66
CA ALA A 77 -0.84 19.34 4.55
C ALA A 77 0.60 19.03 4.13
N SER A 78 1.13 19.77 3.15
CA SER A 78 2.52 19.59 2.69
C SER A 78 3.56 19.92 3.76
N SER A 79 3.22 20.78 4.72
CA SER A 79 4.04 21.07 5.91
C SER A 79 3.91 20.03 7.04
N GLY A 80 3.12 18.98 6.84
CA GLY A 80 2.84 17.93 7.83
C GLY A 80 1.68 18.26 8.77
N ASN A 81 1.07 19.44 8.67
CA ASN A 81 -0.06 19.84 9.51
C ASN A 81 -1.40 19.34 8.93
N LEU A 82 -1.55 18.02 8.87
CA LEU A 82 -2.71 17.35 8.27
C LEU A 82 -4.03 17.68 8.99
N GLU A 83 -4.00 17.85 10.32
CA GLU A 83 -5.20 18.18 11.09
C GLU A 83 -5.78 19.53 10.70
N GLN A 84 -4.93 20.57 10.64
CA GLN A 84 -5.38 21.89 10.21
C GLN A 84 -5.77 21.90 8.73
N ALA A 85 -5.05 21.18 7.87
CA ALA A 85 -5.41 21.04 6.47
C ALA A 85 -6.84 20.49 6.29
N ILE A 86 -7.18 19.43 7.03
CA ILE A 86 -8.53 18.85 7.01
C ILE A 86 -9.58 19.87 7.46
N LEU A 87 -9.34 20.58 8.57
CA LEU A 87 -10.27 21.59 9.09
C LEU A 87 -10.51 22.73 8.09
N ILE A 88 -9.46 23.21 7.41
CA ILE A 88 -9.59 24.26 6.39
C ILE A 88 -10.35 23.74 5.17
N ALA A 89 -10.01 22.55 4.64
CA ALA A 89 -10.69 21.99 3.48
C ALA A 89 -12.18 21.68 3.75
N GLN A 90 -12.55 21.35 5.00
CA GLN A 90 -13.95 21.15 5.42
C GLN A 90 -14.81 22.41 5.30
N GLN A 91 -14.22 23.60 5.21
CA GLN A 91 -14.96 24.85 4.99
C GLN A 91 -15.64 24.88 3.62
N ILE A 92 -15.13 24.12 2.63
CA ILE A 92 -15.74 23.98 1.31
C ILE A 92 -16.97 23.06 1.45
N LYS A 93 -18.15 23.65 1.37
CA LYS A 93 -19.43 22.95 1.62
C LYS A 93 -19.89 22.11 0.43
N GLN A 94 -20.73 21.11 0.71
CA GLN A 94 -21.43 20.33 -0.32
C GLN A 94 -22.22 21.25 -1.26
N GLY A 95 -22.23 20.89 -2.55
CA GLY A 95 -22.90 21.68 -3.61
C GLY A 95 -22.03 22.77 -4.23
N ARG A 96 -20.82 23.01 -3.70
CA ARG A 96 -19.81 23.87 -4.31
C ARG A 96 -18.98 23.10 -5.35
N VAL A 97 -18.48 23.80 -6.36
CA VAL A 97 -17.69 23.20 -7.45
C VAL A 97 -16.40 22.51 -6.99
N LEU A 98 -15.78 22.96 -5.89
CA LEU A 98 -14.55 22.37 -5.34
C LEU A 98 -14.79 21.30 -4.27
N TYR A 99 -16.04 21.02 -3.91
CA TYR A 99 -16.36 20.10 -2.82
C TYR A 99 -15.80 18.69 -3.03
N SER A 100 -15.95 18.13 -4.24
CA SER A 100 -15.45 16.79 -4.55
C SER A 100 -13.93 16.70 -4.39
N GLN A 101 -13.21 17.71 -4.88
CA GLN A 101 -11.76 17.80 -4.74
C GLN A 101 -11.34 17.94 -3.28
N ALA A 102 -12.00 18.82 -2.52
CA ALA A 102 -11.75 18.99 -1.09
C ALA A 102 -11.99 17.70 -0.30
N SER A 103 -13.10 17.01 -0.56
CA SER A 103 -13.45 15.74 0.07
C SER A 103 -12.40 14.65 -0.22
N SER A 104 -11.96 14.51 -1.47
CA SER A 104 -10.89 13.56 -1.82
C SER A 104 -9.58 13.86 -1.10
N LYS A 105 -9.21 15.14 -0.96
CA LYS A 105 -8.01 15.56 -0.21
C LYS A 105 -8.13 15.25 1.27
N ILE A 106 -9.30 15.53 1.87
CA ILE A 106 -9.59 15.19 3.27
C ILE A 106 -9.43 13.69 3.51
N GLN A 107 -10.01 12.84 2.65
CA GLN A 107 -9.87 11.38 2.77
C GLN A 107 -8.41 10.94 2.66
N GLN A 108 -7.66 11.52 1.72
CA GLN A 108 -6.24 11.24 1.57
C GLN A 108 -5.44 11.59 2.84
N TRP A 109 -5.66 12.77 3.41
CA TRP A 109 -4.96 13.22 4.62
C TRP A 109 -5.36 12.43 5.86
N GLN A 110 -6.63 12.05 5.99
CA GLN A 110 -7.09 11.16 7.06
C GLN A 110 -6.37 9.82 7.00
N SER A 111 -6.30 9.21 5.81
CA SER A 111 -5.57 7.97 5.59
C SER A 111 -4.07 8.10 5.91
N GLN A 112 -3.45 9.24 5.58
CA GLN A 112 -2.04 9.50 5.93
C GLN A 112 -1.82 9.56 7.44
N LYS A 113 -2.72 10.24 8.17
CA LYS A 113 -2.68 10.32 9.63
C LYS A 113 -2.84 8.94 10.28
N GLU A 114 -3.83 8.16 9.84
CA GLU A 114 -4.07 6.80 10.33
C GLU A 114 -2.88 5.86 10.07
N ALA A 115 -2.25 5.99 8.90
CA ALA A 115 -1.05 5.23 8.56
C ALA A 115 0.14 5.60 9.46
N GLU A 116 0.32 6.90 9.74
CA GLU A 116 1.38 7.37 10.63
C GLU A 116 1.19 6.91 12.07
N GLU A 117 -0.03 7.04 12.60
CA GLU A 117 -0.38 6.55 13.93
C GLU A 117 -0.20 5.03 14.04
N SER A 118 -0.64 4.28 13.02
CA SER A 118 -0.48 2.82 12.98
C SER A 118 0.99 2.42 13.03
N LEU A 119 1.86 3.11 12.28
CA LEU A 119 3.29 2.82 12.29
C LEU A 119 3.96 3.21 13.59
N GLU A 120 3.56 4.33 14.20
CA GLU A 120 4.12 4.74 15.49
C GLU A 120 3.75 3.75 16.60
N ASN A 121 2.47 3.37 16.68
CA ASN A 121 2.02 2.34 17.60
C ASN A 121 2.72 0.99 17.34
N ALA A 122 2.96 0.67 16.07
CA ALA A 122 3.72 -0.53 15.70
C ALA A 122 5.15 -0.49 16.24
N ARG A 123 5.87 0.63 16.08
CA ARG A 123 7.23 0.79 16.62
C ARG A 123 7.25 0.68 18.14
N GLN A 124 6.27 1.23 18.84
CA GLN A 124 6.16 1.14 20.29
C GLN A 124 5.94 -0.31 20.75
N ALA A 125 5.09 -1.07 20.07
CA ALA A 125 4.90 -2.50 20.35
C ALA A 125 6.19 -3.30 20.12
N ALA A 126 6.92 -3.01 19.04
CA ALA A 126 8.19 -3.66 18.73
C ALA A 126 9.30 -3.33 19.73
N ALA A 127 9.24 -2.17 20.39
CA ALA A 127 10.26 -1.73 21.36
C ALA A 127 10.36 -2.67 22.58
N LEU A 128 9.33 -3.50 22.84
CA LEU A 128 9.37 -4.52 23.88
C LEU A 128 10.40 -5.63 23.60
N GLY A 129 10.79 -5.82 22.33
CA GLY A 129 11.77 -6.83 21.94
C GLY A 129 11.32 -8.28 22.11
N THR A 130 10.03 -8.51 22.33
CA THR A 130 9.45 -9.85 22.52
C THR A 130 8.76 -10.34 21.25
N ALA A 131 8.61 -11.66 21.11
CA ALA A 131 7.87 -12.24 19.99
C ALA A 131 6.43 -11.68 19.86
N ASP A 132 5.74 -11.51 21.00
CA ASP A 132 4.39 -10.93 21.02
C ASP A 132 4.39 -9.44 20.65
N GLY A 133 5.38 -8.66 21.12
CA GLY A 133 5.53 -7.25 20.76
C GLY A 133 5.77 -7.07 19.26
N TYR A 134 6.64 -7.87 18.66
CA TYR A 134 6.87 -7.88 17.22
C TYR A 134 5.64 -8.34 16.43
N ALA A 135 4.91 -9.36 16.91
CA ALA A 135 3.69 -9.82 16.26
C ALA A 135 2.60 -8.72 16.29
N GLN A 136 2.44 -8.03 17.42
CA GLN A 136 1.56 -6.88 17.54
C GLN A 136 2.00 -5.74 16.61
N ALA A 137 3.29 -5.44 16.55
CA ALA A 137 3.85 -4.41 15.69
C ALA A 137 3.53 -4.68 14.21
N ILE A 138 3.75 -5.91 13.77
CA ILE A 138 3.39 -6.38 12.43
C ILE A 138 1.90 -6.16 12.15
N ASN A 139 1.02 -6.56 13.05
CA ASN A 139 -0.43 -6.40 12.88
C ASN A 139 -0.84 -4.92 12.76
N LEU A 140 -0.15 -4.02 13.46
CA LEU A 140 -0.38 -2.58 13.37
C LEU A 140 0.15 -2.01 12.05
N ALA A 141 1.35 -2.39 11.62
CA ALA A 141 1.91 -1.97 10.33
C ALA A 141 1.10 -2.49 9.13
N GLN A 142 0.45 -3.65 9.25
CA GLN A 142 -0.45 -4.19 8.21
C GLN A 142 -1.71 -3.34 7.99
N LYS A 143 -2.09 -2.49 8.94
CA LYS A 143 -3.23 -1.57 8.79
C LYS A 143 -2.91 -0.40 7.86
N VAL A 144 -1.63 -0.16 7.54
CA VAL A 144 -1.24 0.87 6.59
C VAL A 144 -1.81 0.52 5.21
N PRO A 145 -2.61 1.41 4.59
CA PRO A 145 -3.20 1.13 3.29
C PRO A 145 -2.12 0.95 2.22
N THR A 146 -2.34 0.04 1.28
CA THR A 146 -1.36 -0.30 0.23
C THR A 146 -1.04 0.86 -0.72
N TYR A 147 -1.95 1.82 -0.87
CA TYR A 147 -1.76 3.04 -1.66
C TYR A 147 -1.16 4.21 -0.86
N SER A 148 -0.91 4.03 0.45
CA SER A 148 -0.27 5.04 1.27
C SER A 148 1.20 5.22 0.86
N SER A 149 1.70 6.46 0.90
CA SER A 149 3.12 6.75 0.70
C SER A 149 4.01 6.05 1.74
N ARG A 150 3.46 5.69 2.90
CA ARG A 150 4.16 4.99 3.99
C ARG A 150 4.16 3.46 3.84
N GLN A 151 3.52 2.91 2.80
CA GLN A 151 3.41 1.46 2.65
C GLN A 151 4.77 0.77 2.49
N PHE A 152 5.72 1.43 1.84
CA PHE A 152 7.07 0.90 1.69
C PHE A 152 7.74 0.71 3.05
N GLU A 153 7.64 1.70 3.93
CA GLU A 153 8.15 1.63 5.30
C GLU A 153 7.46 0.51 6.10
N ALA A 154 6.13 0.44 6.03
CA ALA A 154 5.35 -0.61 6.69
C ALA A 154 5.82 -2.01 6.30
N SER A 155 6.04 -2.23 5.00
CA SER A 155 6.51 -3.51 4.45
C SER A 155 7.91 -3.86 4.96
N GLN A 156 8.83 -2.89 5.04
CA GLN A 156 10.17 -3.11 5.58
C GLN A 156 10.12 -3.51 7.06
N LEU A 157 9.31 -2.81 7.86
CA LEU A 157 9.14 -3.13 9.29
C LEU A 157 8.52 -4.51 9.50
N ILE A 158 7.50 -4.87 8.71
CA ILE A 158 6.87 -6.21 8.76
C ILE A 158 7.91 -7.31 8.49
N ASN A 159 8.79 -7.09 7.51
CA ASN A 159 9.86 -8.03 7.18
C ASN A 159 10.89 -8.13 8.29
N GLN A 160 11.34 -7.00 8.83
CA GLN A 160 12.30 -6.95 9.93
C GLN A 160 11.77 -7.66 11.17
N TRP A 161 10.56 -7.32 11.63
CA TRP A 161 9.97 -7.93 12.82
C TRP A 161 9.65 -9.41 12.62
N GLY A 162 9.25 -9.83 11.42
CA GLY A 162 9.08 -11.25 11.10
C GLY A 162 10.38 -12.03 11.24
N GLN A 163 11.51 -11.45 10.83
CA GLN A 163 12.83 -12.04 11.03
C GLN A 163 13.23 -12.09 12.51
N GLN A 164 12.89 -11.08 13.31
CA GLN A 164 13.14 -11.07 14.76
C GLN A 164 12.36 -12.18 15.47
N ILE A 165 11.08 -12.35 15.16
CA ILE A 165 10.27 -13.45 15.70
C ILE A 165 10.89 -14.81 15.34
N LEU A 166 11.35 -14.97 14.10
CA LEU A 166 11.99 -16.22 13.67
C LEU A 166 13.28 -16.47 14.45
N SER A 167 14.10 -15.45 14.67
CA SER A 167 15.33 -15.56 15.48
C SER A 167 15.01 -16.02 16.91
N ILE A 168 14.00 -15.42 17.54
CA ILE A 168 13.59 -15.80 18.90
C ILE A 168 13.13 -17.26 18.94
N ALA A 169 12.35 -17.71 17.94
CA ALA A 169 11.94 -19.10 17.85
C ALA A 169 13.13 -20.07 17.74
N MET A 170 14.15 -19.70 16.94
CA MET A 170 15.37 -20.49 16.78
C MET A 170 16.17 -20.59 18.08
N ASP A 171 16.23 -19.54 18.87
CA ASP A 171 16.93 -19.54 20.17
C ASP A 171 16.18 -20.37 21.23
N GLU A 172 14.86 -20.44 21.12
CA GLU A 172 13.99 -21.16 22.06
C GLU A 172 13.93 -22.67 21.78
N VAL A 173 14.15 -23.09 20.53
CA VAL A 173 13.93 -24.49 20.10
C VAL A 173 14.77 -25.50 20.89
N ASN A 174 15.97 -25.11 21.34
CA ASN A 174 16.85 -25.98 22.13
C ASN A 174 16.34 -26.20 23.57
N ARG A 175 15.43 -25.36 24.05
CA ARG A 175 14.88 -25.39 25.41
C ARG A 175 13.47 -25.95 25.42
N ASN A 176 12.64 -25.48 24.49
CA ASN A 176 11.23 -25.79 24.43
C ASN A 176 10.73 -25.76 22.98
N VAL A 177 10.76 -26.93 22.35
CA VAL A 177 10.31 -27.11 20.95
C VAL A 177 8.85 -26.67 20.75
N PRO A 178 7.88 -27.03 21.62
CA PRO A 178 6.51 -26.51 21.51
C PRO A 178 6.41 -24.98 21.53
N LEU A 179 7.13 -24.30 22.43
CA LEU A 179 7.14 -22.84 22.52
C LEU A 179 7.80 -22.19 21.29
N ALA A 180 8.87 -22.77 20.75
CA ALA A 180 9.49 -22.31 19.51
C ALA A 180 8.53 -22.37 18.32
N ILE A 181 7.75 -23.44 18.19
CA ILE A 181 6.69 -23.58 17.18
C ILE A 181 5.64 -22.48 17.37
N GLU A 182 5.17 -22.25 18.60
CA GLU A 182 4.21 -21.19 18.90
C GLU A 182 4.75 -19.82 18.47
N ILE A 183 5.99 -19.49 18.82
CA ILE A 183 6.64 -18.22 18.46
C ILE A 183 6.72 -18.07 16.94
N ALA A 184 7.25 -19.07 16.23
CA ALA A 184 7.38 -19.03 14.78
C ALA A 184 6.02 -18.91 14.07
N SER A 185 4.95 -19.47 14.65
CA SER A 185 3.60 -19.39 14.07
C SER A 185 3.01 -17.98 14.06
N LYS A 186 3.54 -17.05 14.87
CA LYS A 186 3.10 -15.64 14.92
C LYS A 186 3.54 -14.82 13.70
N ILE A 187 4.43 -15.36 12.86
CA ILE A 187 4.91 -14.68 11.65
C ILE A 187 3.81 -14.72 10.57
N PRO A 188 3.36 -13.58 10.04
CA PRO A 188 2.27 -13.54 9.06
C PRO A 188 2.74 -13.91 7.65
N VAL A 189 1.79 -14.28 6.78
CA VAL A 189 2.04 -14.70 5.40
C VAL A 189 2.72 -13.65 4.53
N ASN A 190 2.51 -12.38 4.85
CA ASN A 190 3.02 -11.25 4.07
C ASN A 190 4.42 -10.78 4.50
N SER A 191 5.07 -11.50 5.43
CA SER A 191 6.47 -11.29 5.78
C SER A 191 7.37 -12.22 4.97
N VAL A 192 8.55 -11.74 4.59
CA VAL A 192 9.60 -12.58 3.95
C VAL A 192 10.03 -13.76 4.84
N ALA A 193 9.88 -13.65 6.16
CA ALA A 193 10.23 -14.71 7.11
C ALA A 193 9.22 -15.86 7.13
N TYR A 194 8.02 -15.69 6.56
CA TYR A 194 6.93 -16.66 6.67
C TYR A 194 7.31 -18.05 6.16
N ASN A 195 7.82 -18.13 4.92
CA ASN A 195 8.14 -19.41 4.31
C ASN A 195 9.22 -20.15 5.12
N SER A 196 10.23 -19.41 5.59
CA SER A 196 11.28 -19.96 6.46
C SER A 196 10.70 -20.47 7.78
N ALA A 197 9.80 -19.71 8.41
CA ALA A 197 9.14 -20.12 9.64
C ALA A 197 8.31 -21.39 9.46
N GLN A 198 7.51 -21.48 8.39
CA GLN A 198 6.68 -22.66 8.10
C GLN A 198 7.51 -23.92 7.85
N SER A 199 8.64 -23.80 7.14
CA SER A 199 9.57 -24.90 6.95
C SER A 199 10.14 -25.41 8.29
N GLN A 200 10.48 -24.49 9.19
CA GLN A 200 11.08 -24.82 10.49
C GLN A 200 10.06 -25.46 11.43
N ILE A 201 8.84 -24.90 11.50
CA ILE A 201 7.72 -25.49 12.22
C ILE A 201 7.48 -26.94 11.80
N ARG A 202 7.50 -27.22 10.49
CA ARG A 202 7.32 -28.59 9.97
C ARG A 202 8.41 -29.53 10.46
N ILE A 203 9.67 -29.10 10.47
CA ILE A 203 10.80 -29.90 10.97
C ILE A 203 10.62 -30.16 12.46
N TRP A 204 10.35 -29.12 13.26
CA TRP A 204 10.21 -29.23 14.71
C TRP A 204 9.04 -30.12 15.13
N GLN A 205 7.94 -30.12 14.37
CA GLN A 205 6.82 -31.04 14.59
C GLN A 205 7.23 -32.51 14.50
N THR A 206 8.21 -32.86 13.66
CA THR A 206 8.72 -34.25 13.55
C THR A 206 9.46 -34.72 14.81
N TRP A 207 9.99 -33.79 15.60
CA TRP A 207 10.67 -34.11 16.88
C TRP A 207 9.68 -34.38 18.00
N LEU A 208 8.43 -33.95 17.85
CA LEU A 208 7.35 -34.13 18.84
C LEU A 208 6.48 -35.36 18.54
N THR A 209 6.56 -35.91 17.33
CA THR A 209 5.91 -37.17 17.01
C THR A 209 6.75 -38.32 17.55
N PRO A 210 6.23 -39.19 18.46
CA PRO A 210 6.91 -40.43 18.75
C PRO A 210 6.96 -41.24 17.45
N THR A 211 8.16 -41.66 17.04
CA THR A 211 8.29 -42.74 16.04
C THR A 211 7.37 -43.89 16.48
N PRO A 212 6.51 -44.44 15.61
CA PRO A 212 5.84 -45.69 15.94
C PRO A 212 6.94 -46.70 16.25
N SER A 213 6.98 -47.16 17.51
CA SER A 213 7.89 -48.21 17.96
C SER A 213 7.74 -49.38 17.00
N VAL A 214 8.82 -49.73 16.30
CA VAL A 214 9.00 -51.08 15.74
C VAL A 214 9.32 -52.05 16.89
N GLU A 215 8.45 -52.09 17.90
CA GLU A 215 8.44 -53.07 18.98
C GLU A 215 7.31 -54.07 18.73
N ASP A 216 7.38 -54.79 17.62
CA ASP A 216 6.81 -56.15 17.57
C ASP A 216 7.41 -56.98 16.43
N ARG A 217 8.71 -57.31 16.54
CA ARG A 217 9.31 -58.46 15.83
C ARG A 217 10.40 -59.10 16.68
N THR A 218 10.03 -60.03 17.55
CA THR A 218 10.93 -61.11 18.02
C THR A 218 11.06 -62.20 16.94
N PRO A 219 12.02 -63.13 17.06
CA PRO A 219 13.46 -63.01 16.89
C PRO A 219 13.91 -63.50 15.50
N THR A 220 15.07 -63.02 15.06
CA THR A 220 15.77 -63.43 13.83
C THR A 220 16.09 -64.94 13.84
N PRO A 221 15.68 -65.74 12.84
CA PRO A 221 16.35 -66.99 12.55
C PRO A 221 17.70 -66.66 11.90
N GLU A 222 18.74 -67.28 12.43
CA GLU A 222 20.12 -67.23 11.97
C GLU A 222 20.21 -67.61 10.47
N TYR A 223 20.38 -66.61 9.59
CA TYR A 223 20.66 -66.86 8.18
C TYR A 223 22.17 -66.85 7.96
N GLN A 224 22.69 -68.06 7.75
CA GLN A 224 23.99 -68.33 7.15
C GLN A 224 24.12 -67.54 5.85
N THR A 225 25.27 -66.89 5.65
CA THR A 225 25.67 -66.27 4.38
C THR A 225 25.82 -67.32 3.27
N PRO A 226 25.22 -67.10 2.09
CA PRO A 226 25.82 -67.54 0.84
C PRO A 226 26.42 -66.34 0.09
N THR A 227 27.68 -66.54 -0.33
CA THR A 227 28.50 -65.78 -1.28
C THR A 227 27.74 -65.58 -2.63
N PRO A 228 27.98 -64.49 -3.39
CA PRO A 228 26.99 -63.91 -4.29
C PRO A 228 27.01 -64.51 -5.71
N GLU A 229 25.83 -64.67 -6.31
CA GLU A 229 25.68 -64.93 -7.74
C GLU A 229 24.75 -63.86 -8.36
N ALA A 230 25.18 -63.34 -9.50
CA ALA A 230 24.76 -62.06 -10.07
C ALA A 230 23.25 -61.97 -10.36
N VAL A 231 22.62 -60.91 -9.86
CA VAL A 231 21.30 -60.47 -10.33
C VAL A 231 21.44 -59.06 -10.87
N GLU A 232 21.15 -58.94 -12.16
CA GLU A 232 21.26 -57.75 -12.99
C GLU A 232 20.19 -56.72 -12.57
N TYR A 233 20.61 -55.64 -11.90
CA TYR A 233 19.73 -54.50 -11.62
C TYR A 233 19.60 -53.65 -12.89
N GLN A 234 18.41 -53.63 -13.49
CA GLN A 234 18.04 -52.60 -14.45
C GLN A 234 18.10 -51.22 -13.76
N THR A 235 19.00 -50.37 -14.23
CA THR A 235 19.18 -49.00 -13.78
C THR A 235 17.95 -48.16 -14.13
N ILE A 236 17.18 -47.73 -13.14
CA ILE A 236 16.21 -46.65 -13.30
C ILE A 236 17.01 -45.34 -13.36
N PRO A 237 16.86 -44.48 -14.39
CA PRO A 237 17.61 -43.22 -14.46
C PRO A 237 17.23 -42.27 -13.32
N ILE A 238 18.24 -41.83 -12.57
CA ILE A 238 18.13 -40.70 -11.64
C ILE A 238 17.91 -39.44 -12.49
N PRO A 239 16.85 -38.63 -12.28
CA PRO A 239 16.71 -37.35 -12.95
C PRO A 239 17.86 -36.41 -12.54
N PRO A 240 18.44 -35.64 -13.47
CA PRO A 240 19.63 -34.84 -13.19
C PRO A 240 19.36 -33.76 -12.14
N ASP A 241 20.33 -33.61 -11.24
CA ASP A 241 20.37 -32.59 -10.19
C ASP A 241 20.42 -31.18 -10.80
N GLN A 242 19.27 -30.48 -10.79
CA GLN A 242 19.14 -29.12 -11.31
C GLN A 242 19.85 -28.06 -10.43
N SER A 243 20.41 -28.44 -9.28
CA SER A 243 21.13 -27.52 -8.41
C SER A 243 22.52 -27.13 -8.92
N GLN A 244 23.08 -27.86 -9.89
CA GLN A 244 24.35 -27.50 -10.54
C GLN A 244 24.18 -26.51 -11.71
N GLN A 245 23.12 -26.63 -12.52
CA GLN A 245 22.88 -25.70 -13.63
C GLN A 245 22.59 -24.26 -13.15
N LEU A 246 21.85 -24.11 -12.04
CA LEU A 246 21.59 -22.80 -11.41
C LEU A 246 22.82 -22.21 -10.71
N ARG A 247 23.83 -23.03 -10.40
CA ARG A 247 25.10 -22.59 -9.81
C ARG A 247 26.10 -22.11 -10.86
N GLU A 248 26.08 -22.67 -12.06
CA GLU A 248 26.93 -22.22 -13.18
C GLU A 248 26.39 -20.92 -13.83
N GLU A 249 25.07 -20.73 -13.89
CA GLU A 249 24.49 -19.52 -14.48
C GLU A 249 24.72 -18.26 -13.63
N ASN A 250 24.88 -18.40 -12.31
CA ASN A 250 25.13 -17.30 -11.38
C ASN A 250 26.61 -16.95 -11.15
N GLN A 251 27.55 -17.56 -11.90
CA GLN A 251 28.98 -17.21 -11.87
C GLN A 251 29.45 -16.37 -13.07
N LYS A 252 28.53 -15.75 -13.85
CA LYS A 252 28.92 -14.70 -14.81
C LYS A 252 29.26 -13.42 -14.07
N THR A 253 30.54 -13.32 -13.73
CA THR A 253 31.27 -12.13 -13.27
C THR A 253 30.88 -10.90 -14.09
N ILE A 254 30.36 -9.86 -13.43
CA ILE A 254 30.16 -8.54 -14.05
C ILE A 254 31.53 -7.89 -14.21
N THR A 255 32.06 -7.89 -15.42
CA THR A 255 33.25 -7.12 -15.82
C THR A 255 32.84 -5.80 -16.42
N ASP A 256 33.65 -4.75 -16.25
CA ASP A 256 33.50 -3.53 -17.05
C ASP A 256 33.88 -3.77 -18.53
N GLU A 257 33.67 -2.79 -19.42
CA GLU A 257 33.97 -2.88 -20.86
C GLU A 257 35.47 -3.10 -21.19
N ARG A 258 36.34 -3.25 -20.17
CA ARG A 258 37.77 -3.57 -20.31
C ARG A 258 38.19 -4.83 -19.53
N GLY A 259 37.24 -5.64 -19.08
CA GLY A 259 37.51 -6.98 -18.55
C GLY A 259 38.15 -7.03 -17.17
N LYS A 260 38.04 -5.97 -16.34
CA LYS A 260 38.51 -6.00 -14.94
C LYS A 260 37.35 -6.30 -13.98
N PRO A 261 37.55 -7.16 -12.96
CA PRO A 261 36.53 -7.46 -11.96
C PRO A 261 36.34 -6.26 -11.00
N LEU A 262 35.10 -5.85 -10.79
CA LEU A 262 34.74 -4.81 -9.81
C LEU A 262 34.35 -5.48 -8.48
N ILE A 263 35.10 -5.09 -7.43
CA ILE A 263 34.82 -5.23 -5.99
C ILE A 263 35.52 -6.41 -5.28
N SER A 264 36.28 -6.01 -4.25
CA SER A 264 37.09 -6.79 -3.34
C SER A 264 36.23 -7.40 -2.21
N ALA A 265 36.28 -8.72 -2.03
CA ALA A 265 35.64 -9.38 -0.89
C ALA A 265 36.53 -9.32 0.38
N PRO A 266 35.96 -9.13 1.58
CA PRO A 266 36.72 -9.06 2.83
C PRO A 266 37.18 -10.44 3.32
N LYS A 267 38.42 -10.51 3.85
CA LYS A 267 39.01 -11.71 4.47
C LYS A 267 38.39 -11.98 5.84
N PHE A 268 37.72 -13.12 6.01
CA PHE A 268 37.41 -13.69 7.32
C PHE A 268 38.56 -14.61 7.75
N ILE A 269 39.22 -14.26 8.85
CA ILE A 269 40.20 -15.10 9.56
C ILE A 269 39.41 -16.05 10.47
N LYS A 270 39.63 -17.37 10.32
CA LYS A 270 39.17 -18.37 11.28
C LYS A 270 40.20 -18.45 12.40
N ASN A 271 39.81 -18.16 13.64
CA ASN A 271 40.59 -18.53 14.82
C ASN A 271 40.11 -19.89 15.34
N ASN A 272 41.10 -20.72 15.62
CA ASN A 272 41.01 -22.02 16.30
C ASN A 272 41.09 -21.81 17.82
#